data_AF-A0A7F5RJA3-F1
#
_entry.id   AF-A0A7F5RJA3-F1
#
_cell.length_a   1.000
_cell.length_b   1.000
_cell.length_c   1.000
_cell.angle_alpha   90.00
_cell.angle_beta   90.00
_cell.angle_gamma   90.00
#
_symmetry.space_group_name_H-M   'P 1'
#
loop_
_entity.id
_entity.type
_entity.pdbx_description
1 polymer ?
#
loop_
_entity_poly.entity_id
_entity_poly.type
_entity_poly.pdbx_seq_one_letter_code
_entity_poly.pdbx_strand_id
1 'polypeptide(L)'
;MQQCMSALQELNQEYMQVTYDLAIAKIALQIQATETKSLIGFHAFTGCDFNPAFFNKGKKRPFTLLKKNVEFQQEFATLGEENLIEDQLNEVFNTIQKFTCQLYNAKKSIDVDDGRYQLFVSNYKPSNVNENFTKKIVNFDASSIPPCKSELYQQLRRAHYISIVWKNAYKKQPTTLDPLDYGWIEQEDKFVFKWFEGDQLPTSVSDLISKIPESDSMDDEDESHNAIHDSDYDDE
;
A
#
# COMPACT_ATOMS: atom_id res chain seq x y z
N MET A 1 -37.54 -12.38 4.67
CA MET A 1 -37.77 -12.97 6.00
C MET A 1 -36.97 -14.26 6.16
N GLN A 2 -37.10 -15.24 5.26
CA GLN A 2 -36.38 -16.52 5.31
C GLN A 2 -34.84 -16.39 5.29
N GLN A 3 -34.29 -15.47 4.47
CA GLN A 3 -32.85 -15.16 4.45
C GLN A 3 -32.36 -14.47 5.75
N CYS A 4 -33.20 -13.64 6.39
CA CYS A 4 -32.84 -13.04 7.68
C CYS A 4 -32.78 -14.08 8.79
N MET A 5 -33.71 -15.06 8.78
CA MET A 5 -33.72 -16.15 9.75
C MET A 5 -32.47 -17.04 9.61
N SER A 6 -32.02 -17.30 8.38
CA SER A 6 -30.77 -18.05 8.14
C SER A 6 -29.54 -17.32 8.70
N ALA A 7 -29.44 -16.01 8.46
CA ALA A 7 -28.33 -15.19 8.97
C ALA A 7 -28.33 -15.10 10.50
N LEU A 8 -29.50 -15.01 11.14
CA LEU A 8 -29.64 -15.05 12.60
C LEU A 8 -29.15 -16.39 13.19
N GLN A 9 -29.42 -17.49 12.50
CA GLN A 9 -28.98 -18.83 12.90
C GLN A 9 -27.47 -19.00 12.76
N GLU A 10 -26.87 -18.50 11.68
CA GLU A 10 -25.41 -18.54 11.47
C GLU A 10 -24.64 -17.68 12.48
N LEU A 11 -25.25 -16.56 12.92
CA LEU A 11 -24.63 -15.61 13.87
C LEU A 11 -24.95 -15.92 15.34
N ASN A 12 -25.77 -16.95 15.62
CA ASN A 12 -26.24 -17.32 16.95
C ASN A 12 -26.91 -16.14 17.71
N GLN A 13 -27.79 -15.41 17.02
CA GLN A 13 -28.52 -14.26 17.57
C GLN A 13 -30.04 -14.49 17.52
N GLU A 14 -30.75 -14.05 18.55
CA GLU A 14 -32.21 -14.23 18.69
C GLU A 14 -33.04 -13.21 17.91
N TYR A 15 -32.48 -12.03 17.64
CA TYR A 15 -33.14 -10.95 16.90
C TYR A 15 -32.13 -10.03 16.20
N MET A 16 -32.60 -9.27 15.22
CA MET A 16 -31.83 -8.28 14.45
C MET A 16 -32.56 -6.93 14.54
N GLN A 17 -31.91 -5.85 14.99
CA GLN A 17 -32.55 -4.53 15.02
C GLN A 17 -32.65 -3.97 13.60
N VAL A 18 -33.87 -3.62 13.18
CA VAL A 18 -34.27 -3.54 11.76
C VAL A 18 -33.71 -2.33 10.99
N THR A 19 -32.98 -1.40 11.60
CA THR A 19 -32.56 -0.18 10.89
C THR A 19 -31.09 -0.18 10.44
N TYR A 20 -30.16 -0.69 11.24
CA TYR A 20 -28.73 -0.75 10.88
C TYR A 20 -28.25 -2.18 10.62
N ASP A 21 -28.65 -3.14 11.45
CA ASP A 21 -28.18 -4.53 11.34
C ASP A 21 -28.67 -5.19 10.04
N LEU A 22 -29.88 -4.88 9.57
CA LEU A 22 -30.40 -5.44 8.32
C LEU A 22 -29.70 -4.87 7.08
N ALA A 23 -29.34 -3.59 7.10
CA ALA A 23 -28.60 -2.97 6.00
C ALA A 23 -27.14 -3.44 5.99
N ILE A 24 -26.51 -3.52 7.16
CA ILE A 24 -25.17 -4.07 7.34
C ILE A 24 -25.14 -5.56 6.97
N ALA A 25 -26.11 -6.35 7.43
CA ALA A 25 -26.22 -7.77 7.09
C ALA A 25 -26.49 -7.98 5.60
N LYS A 26 -27.33 -7.15 4.96
CA LYS A 26 -27.53 -7.22 3.50
C LYS A 26 -26.26 -6.86 2.73
N ILE A 27 -25.54 -5.82 3.14
CA ILE A 27 -24.26 -5.45 2.55
C ILE A 27 -23.24 -6.57 2.78
N ALA A 28 -23.18 -7.14 3.98
CA ALA A 28 -22.29 -8.24 4.36
C ALA A 28 -22.63 -9.58 3.67
N LEU A 29 -23.90 -9.82 3.31
CA LEU A 29 -24.37 -10.97 2.52
C LEU A 29 -24.10 -10.77 1.02
N GLN A 30 -24.10 -9.53 0.55
CA GLN A 30 -23.88 -9.16 -0.86
C GLN A 30 -22.38 -9.04 -1.20
N ILE A 31 -21.54 -8.99 -0.17
CA ILE A 31 -20.08 -9.01 -0.20
C ILE A 31 -19.66 -10.42 0.24
N GLN A 32 -18.76 -11.10 -0.47
CA GLN A 32 -18.35 -12.46 -0.09
C GLN A 32 -17.76 -12.46 1.33
N ALA A 33 -17.87 -13.54 2.10
CA ALA A 33 -17.47 -13.56 3.53
C ALA A 33 -16.01 -13.09 3.78
N THR A 34 -15.09 -13.40 2.87
CA THR A 34 -13.70 -12.90 2.90
C THR A 34 -13.59 -11.41 2.59
N GLU A 35 -14.34 -10.93 1.59
CA GLU A 35 -14.44 -9.50 1.29
C GLU A 35 -14.98 -8.74 2.52
N THR A 36 -15.97 -9.28 3.24
CA THR A 36 -16.55 -8.65 4.45
C THR A 36 -15.55 -8.54 5.60
N LYS A 37 -14.78 -9.61 5.87
CA LYS A 37 -13.72 -9.58 6.91
C LYS A 37 -12.63 -8.55 6.63
N SER A 38 -12.32 -8.34 5.35
CA SER A 38 -11.29 -7.38 4.93
C SER A 38 -11.71 -5.91 5.09
N LEU A 39 -13.01 -5.62 5.18
CA LEU A 39 -13.52 -4.24 5.17
C LEU A 39 -13.05 -3.40 6.36
N ILE A 40 -12.93 -4.00 7.55
CA ILE A 40 -12.50 -3.30 8.76
C ILE A 40 -11.08 -2.77 8.59
N GLY A 41 -10.13 -3.67 8.29
CA GLY A 41 -8.74 -3.32 8.05
C GLY A 41 -8.58 -2.39 6.84
N PHE A 42 -9.29 -2.66 5.75
CA PHE A 42 -9.30 -1.82 4.57
C PHE A 42 -9.80 -0.40 4.85
N HIS A 43 -10.90 -0.25 5.60
CA HIS A 43 -11.44 1.06 5.94
C HIS A 43 -10.47 1.85 6.81
N ALA A 44 -9.96 1.20 7.87
CA ALA A 44 -8.99 1.81 8.78
C ALA A 44 -7.71 2.23 8.04
N PHE A 45 -7.21 1.42 7.11
CA PHE A 45 -5.99 1.71 6.37
C PHE A 45 -6.15 2.78 5.29
N THR A 46 -7.22 2.72 4.49
CA THR A 46 -7.42 3.66 3.37
C THR A 46 -7.98 5.02 3.79
N GLY A 47 -8.06 5.27 5.09
CA GLY A 47 -8.50 6.53 5.70
C GLY A 47 -9.82 6.42 6.45
N CYS A 48 -9.83 6.89 7.68
CA CYS A 48 -10.99 7.09 8.54
C CYS A 48 -10.73 8.32 9.43
N ASP A 49 -11.58 8.58 10.41
CA ASP A 49 -11.40 9.73 11.30
C ASP A 49 -10.11 9.64 12.15
N PHE A 50 -9.53 8.44 12.27
CA PHE A 50 -8.37 8.15 13.12
C PHE A 50 -7.10 7.76 12.35
N ASN A 51 -7.14 7.73 11.01
CA ASN A 51 -5.99 7.40 10.17
C ASN A 51 -6.09 8.16 8.84
N PRO A 52 -5.01 8.74 8.31
CA PRO A 52 -5.11 9.61 7.14
C PRO A 52 -5.53 8.85 5.89
N ALA A 53 -6.23 9.54 4.99
CA ALA A 53 -6.52 9.04 3.66
C ALA A 53 -5.34 9.27 2.72
N PHE A 54 -5.19 8.39 1.74
CA PHE A 54 -4.27 8.61 0.62
C PHE A 54 -4.78 9.78 -0.24
N PHE A 55 -3.96 10.81 -0.39
CA PHE A 55 -4.33 12.02 -1.13
C PHE A 55 -4.75 11.69 -2.57
N ASN A 56 -5.89 12.25 -3.01
CA ASN A 56 -6.50 11.99 -4.31
C ASN A 56 -6.78 10.49 -4.62
N LYS A 57 -6.82 9.60 -3.62
CA LYS A 57 -7.20 8.18 -3.78
C LYS A 57 -8.49 7.87 -3.01
N GLY A 58 -9.62 8.36 -3.51
CA GLY A 58 -10.94 8.05 -2.93
C GLY A 58 -11.26 6.55 -2.94
N LYS A 59 -12.09 6.08 -2.00
CA LYS A 59 -12.29 4.64 -1.68
C LYS A 59 -12.72 3.74 -2.84
N LYS A 60 -13.36 4.28 -3.88
CA LYS A 60 -13.80 3.50 -5.05
C LYS A 60 -12.66 2.74 -5.71
N ARG A 61 -11.51 3.39 -5.93
CA ARG A 61 -10.35 2.79 -6.60
C ARG A 61 -9.64 1.73 -5.73
N PRO A 62 -9.22 2.03 -4.48
CA PRO A 62 -8.70 1.03 -3.55
C PRO A 62 -9.66 -0.16 -3.36
N PHE A 63 -10.98 0.08 -3.27
CA PHE A 63 -11.95 -0.99 -3.09
C PHE A 63 -12.07 -1.89 -4.33
N THR A 64 -12.05 -1.31 -5.53
CA THR A 64 -12.01 -2.08 -6.77
C THR A 64 -10.75 -2.94 -6.85
N LEU A 65 -9.63 -2.44 -6.34
CA LEU A 65 -8.37 -3.18 -6.26
C LEU A 65 -8.47 -4.36 -5.27
N LEU A 66 -9.00 -4.11 -4.07
CA LEU A 66 -9.27 -5.14 -3.05
C LEU A 66 -10.15 -6.28 -3.59
N LYS A 67 -11.27 -5.95 -4.24
CA LYS A 67 -12.22 -6.96 -4.78
C LYS A 67 -11.61 -7.90 -5.80
N LYS A 68 -10.57 -7.47 -6.53
CA LYS A 68 -9.94 -8.25 -7.59
C LYS A 68 -8.76 -9.10 -7.12
N ASN A 69 -8.33 -8.94 -5.87
CA ASN A 69 -7.14 -9.60 -5.37
C ASN A 69 -7.41 -10.27 -4.02
N VAL A 70 -7.42 -11.61 -4.02
CA VAL A 70 -7.66 -12.44 -2.83
C VAL A 70 -6.55 -12.29 -1.79
N GLU A 71 -5.30 -12.15 -2.21
CA GLU A 71 -4.16 -11.90 -1.32
C GLU A 71 -4.38 -10.59 -0.55
N PHE A 72 -4.82 -9.52 -1.22
CA PHE A 72 -5.15 -8.26 -0.53
C PHE A 72 -6.31 -8.44 0.46
N GLN A 73 -7.36 -9.18 0.08
CA GLN A 73 -8.48 -9.44 0.99
C GLN A 73 -8.04 -10.19 2.24
N GLN A 74 -7.17 -11.20 2.09
CA GLN A 74 -6.64 -11.98 3.21
C GLN A 74 -5.87 -11.07 4.17
N GLU A 75 -4.91 -10.29 3.67
CA GLU A 75 -4.08 -9.46 4.55
C GLU A 75 -4.85 -8.34 5.24
N PHE A 76 -5.80 -7.72 4.54
CA PHE A 76 -6.69 -6.75 5.18
C PHE A 76 -7.65 -7.38 6.22
N ALA A 77 -7.98 -8.67 6.08
CA ALA A 77 -8.77 -9.39 7.07
C ALA A 77 -7.98 -9.72 8.34
N THR A 78 -6.67 -9.97 8.20
CA THR A 78 -5.71 -10.22 9.30
C THR A 78 -5.55 -9.01 10.23
N LEU A 79 -5.69 -7.78 9.70
CA LEU A 79 -5.64 -6.57 10.54
C LEU A 79 -6.72 -6.61 11.63
N GLY A 80 -6.32 -6.34 12.86
CA GLY A 80 -7.23 -6.38 14.00
C GLY A 80 -7.31 -7.73 14.73
N GLU A 81 -6.49 -8.71 14.35
CA GLU A 81 -6.34 -9.95 15.13
C GLU A 81 -5.50 -9.70 16.40
N GLU A 82 -6.02 -10.04 17.57
CA GLU A 82 -5.41 -9.73 18.88
C GLU A 82 -4.04 -10.41 19.09
N ASN A 83 -3.80 -11.54 18.43
CA ASN A 83 -2.57 -12.33 18.55
C ASN A 83 -1.57 -12.05 17.41
N LEU A 84 -1.80 -11.00 16.60
CA LEU A 84 -0.89 -10.66 15.51
C LEU A 84 0.40 -10.07 16.08
N ILE A 85 1.49 -10.82 15.98
CA ILE A 85 2.81 -10.37 16.44
C ILE A 85 3.51 -9.51 15.37
N GLU A 86 4.55 -8.76 15.76
CA GLU A 86 5.26 -7.83 14.88
C GLU A 86 5.77 -8.48 13.58
N ASP A 87 6.34 -9.69 13.66
CA ASP A 87 6.81 -10.43 12.47
C ASP A 87 5.67 -10.72 11.48
N GLN A 88 4.48 -11.07 11.98
CA GLN A 88 3.32 -11.29 11.13
C GLN A 88 2.77 -9.98 10.57
N LEU A 89 2.82 -8.89 11.34
CA LEU A 89 2.45 -7.56 10.85
C LEU A 89 3.43 -7.09 9.76
N ASN A 90 4.70 -7.47 9.82
CA ASN A 90 5.68 -7.21 8.77
C ASN A 90 5.38 -8.00 7.49
N GLU A 91 4.88 -9.24 7.59
CA GLU A 91 4.40 -9.97 6.41
C GLU A 91 3.14 -9.35 5.79
N VAL A 92 2.19 -8.92 6.62
CA VAL A 92 1.05 -8.12 6.17
C VAL A 92 1.55 -6.87 5.44
N PHE A 93 2.59 -6.21 5.98
CA PHE A 93 3.16 -5.01 5.39
C PHE A 93 3.77 -5.23 4.00
N ASN A 94 4.39 -6.37 3.73
CA ASN A 94 4.90 -6.72 2.41
C ASN A 94 3.79 -6.67 1.34
N THR A 95 2.62 -7.23 1.65
CA THR A 95 1.47 -7.19 0.75
C THR A 95 0.83 -5.79 0.67
N ILE A 96 0.80 -5.06 1.77
CA ILE A 96 0.27 -3.68 1.82
C ILE A 96 1.12 -2.72 0.97
N GLN A 97 2.43 -2.92 0.91
CA GLN A 97 3.30 -2.18 -0.01
C GLN A 97 2.91 -2.45 -1.47
N LYS A 98 2.76 -3.72 -1.86
CA LYS A 98 2.28 -4.12 -3.20
C LYS A 98 0.91 -3.52 -3.54
N PHE A 99 -0.04 -3.53 -2.60
CA PHE A 99 -1.34 -2.86 -2.76
C PHE A 99 -1.18 -1.36 -3.03
N THR A 100 -0.32 -0.71 -2.26
CA THR A 100 -0.07 0.74 -2.36
C THR A 100 0.63 1.10 -3.67
N CYS A 101 1.62 0.32 -4.11
CA CYS A 101 2.25 0.46 -5.42
C CYS A 101 1.22 0.39 -6.56
N GLN A 102 0.32 -0.61 -6.54
CA GLN A 102 -0.74 -0.74 -7.53
C GLN A 102 -1.75 0.43 -7.47
N LEU A 103 -2.08 0.92 -6.27
CA LEU A 103 -2.94 2.08 -6.08
C LEU A 103 -2.37 3.34 -6.78
N TYR A 104 -1.05 3.50 -6.73
CA TYR A 104 -0.29 4.60 -7.34
C TYR A 104 0.24 4.34 -8.76
N ASN A 105 -0.23 3.27 -9.41
CA ASN A 105 0.18 2.86 -10.77
C ASN A 105 1.63 2.36 -10.92
N ALA A 106 2.38 2.17 -9.83
CA ALA A 106 3.68 1.48 -9.82
C ALA A 106 3.49 -0.06 -9.83
N LYS A 107 2.73 -0.59 -10.81
CA LYS A 107 2.20 -1.96 -10.77
C LYS A 107 3.26 -3.08 -10.72
N LYS A 108 4.48 -2.80 -11.15
CA LYS A 108 5.60 -3.74 -11.17
C LYS A 108 6.36 -3.77 -9.84
N SER A 109 6.22 -2.74 -9.02
CA SER A 109 6.91 -2.62 -7.74
C SER A 109 6.12 -3.30 -6.65
N ILE A 110 6.81 -4.05 -5.81
CA ILE A 110 6.26 -4.66 -4.58
C ILE A 110 6.66 -3.89 -3.32
N ASP A 111 7.67 -3.02 -3.44
CA ASP A 111 8.17 -2.13 -2.40
C ASP A 111 7.83 -0.67 -2.77
N VAL A 112 7.36 0.12 -1.81
CA VAL A 112 6.91 1.49 -2.09
C VAL A 112 8.04 2.47 -2.32
N ASP A 113 9.23 2.25 -1.75
CA ASP A 113 10.38 3.12 -2.00
C ASP A 113 10.94 2.87 -3.41
N ASP A 114 10.99 1.60 -3.86
CA ASP A 114 11.22 1.30 -5.27
C ASP A 114 10.13 1.93 -6.16
N GLY A 115 8.85 1.75 -5.81
CA GLY A 115 7.74 2.35 -6.56
C GLY A 115 7.85 3.88 -6.67
N ARG A 116 8.27 4.56 -5.61
CA ARG A 116 8.56 6.00 -5.59
C ARG A 116 9.71 6.35 -6.53
N TYR A 117 10.81 5.60 -6.46
CA TYR A 117 11.97 5.80 -7.31
C TYR A 117 11.62 5.60 -8.80
N GLN A 118 10.91 4.52 -9.16
CA GLN A 118 10.49 4.26 -10.53
C GLN A 118 9.58 5.36 -11.08
N LEU A 119 8.62 5.83 -10.29
CA LEU A 119 7.76 6.94 -10.68
C LEU A 119 8.56 8.24 -10.84
N PHE A 120 9.53 8.50 -9.96
CA PHE A 120 10.41 9.65 -10.09
C PHE A 120 11.25 9.57 -11.37
N VAL A 121 11.95 8.46 -11.63
CA VAL A 121 12.78 8.25 -12.83
C VAL A 121 11.97 8.40 -14.11
N SER A 122 10.75 7.84 -14.14
CA SER A 122 9.84 7.95 -15.29
C SER A 122 9.44 9.40 -15.60
N ASN A 123 9.29 10.24 -14.57
CA ASN A 123 8.95 11.65 -14.71
C ASN A 123 10.17 12.54 -14.99
N TYR A 124 11.29 12.30 -14.29
CA TYR A 124 12.53 13.07 -14.44
C TYR A 124 13.25 12.76 -15.77
N LYS A 125 13.16 11.51 -16.23
CA LYS A 125 13.79 10.98 -17.46
C LYS A 125 15.30 11.27 -17.51
N PRO A 126 16.08 10.74 -16.55
CA PRO A 126 17.53 10.89 -16.58
C PRO A 126 18.10 10.20 -17.82
N SER A 127 19.13 10.81 -18.42
CA SER A 127 19.88 10.23 -19.53
C SER A 127 20.86 9.16 -19.06
N ASN A 128 21.35 9.26 -17.82
CA ASN A 128 22.11 8.24 -17.12
C ASN A 128 22.00 8.45 -15.60
N VAL A 129 22.48 7.48 -14.82
CA VAL A 129 22.39 7.47 -13.34
C VAL A 129 23.19 8.57 -12.65
N ASN A 130 24.19 9.16 -13.33
CA ASN A 130 25.06 10.20 -12.80
C ASN A 130 24.65 11.61 -13.27
N GLU A 131 23.49 11.75 -13.92
CA GLU A 131 23.03 13.05 -14.39
C GLU A 131 22.75 14.00 -13.21
N ASN A 132 23.37 15.18 -13.23
CA ASN A 132 23.06 16.24 -12.28
C ASN A 132 21.59 16.68 -12.41
N PHE A 133 20.92 16.92 -11.28
CA PHE A 133 19.52 17.37 -11.21
C PHE A 133 19.30 18.79 -11.75
N THR A 134 19.46 18.97 -13.06
CA THR A 134 19.37 20.26 -13.76
C THR A 134 18.08 20.41 -14.55
N LYS A 135 17.37 19.30 -14.83
CA LYS A 135 16.09 19.33 -15.55
C LYS A 135 15.00 19.91 -14.67
N LYS A 136 14.28 20.90 -15.20
CA LYS A 136 13.05 21.38 -14.58
C LYS A 136 11.96 20.32 -14.80
N ILE A 137 11.49 19.72 -13.72
CA ILE A 137 10.34 18.81 -13.78
C ILE A 137 9.09 19.65 -13.96
N VAL A 138 8.37 19.46 -15.07
CA VAL A 138 7.13 20.16 -15.40
C VAL A 138 5.96 19.19 -15.25
N ASN A 139 4.85 19.63 -14.65
CA ASN A 139 3.63 18.84 -14.44
C ASN A 139 3.79 17.60 -13.54
N PHE A 140 4.79 17.56 -12.66
CA PHE A 140 4.90 16.52 -11.65
C PHE A 140 4.28 16.99 -10.33
N ASP A 141 3.24 16.28 -9.91
CA ASP A 141 2.63 16.45 -8.61
C ASP A 141 3.26 15.43 -7.64
N ALA A 142 3.95 15.91 -6.61
CA ALA A 142 4.55 15.02 -5.60
C ALA A 142 3.50 14.20 -4.83
N SER A 143 2.23 14.58 -4.85
CA SER A 143 1.15 13.76 -4.30
C SER A 143 0.79 12.55 -5.18
N SER A 144 1.35 12.48 -6.40
CA SER A 144 1.16 11.37 -7.34
C SER A 144 2.06 10.16 -7.08
N ILE A 145 3.05 10.28 -6.18
CA ILE A 145 3.87 9.16 -5.70
C ILE A 145 3.33 8.59 -4.38
N PRO A 146 3.49 7.29 -4.10
CA PRO A 146 3.02 6.70 -2.85
C PRO A 146 3.82 7.24 -1.66
N PRO A 147 3.30 7.16 -0.42
CA PRO A 147 4.09 7.49 0.78
C PRO A 147 5.36 6.63 0.85
N CYS A 148 6.37 7.09 1.58
CA CYS A 148 7.56 6.27 1.80
C CYS A 148 7.24 5.07 2.70
N LYS A 149 8.15 4.09 2.73
CA LYS A 149 7.98 2.87 3.51
C LYS A 149 7.70 3.14 5.00
N SER A 150 8.46 4.07 5.61
CA SER A 150 8.29 4.42 7.01
C SER A 150 6.91 5.05 7.30
N GLU A 151 6.45 5.98 6.48
CA GLU A 151 5.12 6.59 6.62
C GLU A 151 4.00 5.58 6.45
N LEU A 152 4.12 4.71 5.43
CA LEU A 152 3.13 3.67 5.16
C LEU A 152 3.06 2.66 6.31
N TYR A 153 4.21 2.33 6.91
CA TYR A 153 4.26 1.42 8.05
C TYR A 153 3.54 2.00 9.26
N GLN A 154 3.76 3.28 9.59
CA GLN A 154 3.02 3.92 10.67
C GLN A 154 1.51 3.96 10.39
N GLN A 155 1.11 4.17 9.13
CA GLN A 155 -0.31 4.11 8.73
C GLN A 155 -0.90 2.70 8.86
N LEU A 156 -0.12 1.65 8.59
CA LEU A 156 -0.51 0.26 8.82
C LEU A 156 -0.69 -0.04 10.31
N ARG A 157 0.28 0.36 11.15
CA ARG A 157 0.21 0.15 12.61
C ARG A 157 -1.03 0.80 13.21
N ARG A 158 -1.34 2.03 12.79
CA ARG A 158 -2.58 2.70 13.18
C ARG A 158 -3.81 1.93 12.71
N ALA A 159 -3.82 1.48 11.46
CA ALA A 159 -4.93 0.71 10.91
C ALA A 159 -5.16 -0.61 11.69
N HIS A 160 -4.09 -1.28 12.09
CA HIS A 160 -4.14 -2.49 12.91
C HIS A 160 -4.78 -2.20 14.27
N TYR A 161 -4.29 -1.19 15.00
CA TYR A 161 -4.83 -0.80 16.30
C TYR A 161 -6.32 -0.42 16.22
N ILE A 162 -6.69 0.44 15.26
CA ILE A 162 -8.10 0.84 15.03
C ILE A 162 -8.96 -0.40 14.76
N SER A 163 -8.46 -1.34 13.95
CA SER A 163 -9.16 -2.58 13.63
C SER A 163 -9.39 -3.46 14.85
N ILE A 164 -8.44 -3.54 15.79
CA ILE A 164 -8.63 -4.23 17.07
C ILE A 164 -9.77 -3.60 17.86
N VAL A 165 -9.76 -2.27 18.01
CA VAL A 165 -10.80 -1.54 18.75
C VAL A 165 -12.18 -1.80 18.13
N TRP A 166 -12.30 -1.72 16.80
CA TRP A 166 -13.58 -1.92 16.11
C TRP A 166 -14.06 -3.38 16.16
N LYS A 167 -13.18 -4.36 15.97
CA LYS A 167 -13.52 -5.78 16.09
C LYS A 167 -13.97 -6.16 17.50
N ASN A 168 -13.51 -5.43 18.51
CA ASN A 168 -13.79 -5.67 19.93
C ASN A 168 -14.70 -4.61 20.56
N ALA A 169 -15.43 -3.83 19.78
CA ALA A 169 -16.30 -2.76 20.28
C ALA A 169 -17.41 -3.25 21.23
N TYR A 170 -17.71 -4.56 21.23
CA TYR A 170 -18.63 -5.20 22.16
C TYR A 170 -18.04 -5.43 23.57
N LYS A 171 -16.71 -5.33 23.73
CA LYS A 171 -16.03 -5.47 25.03
C LYS A 171 -16.01 -4.13 25.76
N LYS A 172 -16.13 -4.15 27.10
CA LYS A 172 -15.96 -2.95 27.94
C LYS A 172 -14.59 -2.31 27.77
N GLN A 173 -13.56 -3.14 27.59
CA GLN A 173 -12.21 -2.72 27.23
C GLN A 173 -11.89 -3.34 25.85
N PRO A 174 -11.97 -2.56 24.76
CA PRO A 174 -11.81 -3.09 23.40
C PRO A 174 -10.39 -3.56 23.06
N THR A 175 -9.37 -3.04 23.76
CA THR A 175 -7.97 -3.40 23.51
C THR A 175 -7.13 -3.23 24.78
N THR A 176 -6.03 -3.98 24.85
CA THR A 176 -4.96 -3.83 25.84
C THR A 176 -3.69 -3.20 25.24
N LEU A 177 -3.70 -2.90 23.95
CA LEU A 177 -2.57 -2.26 23.26
C LEU A 177 -2.44 -0.80 23.66
N ASP A 178 -1.20 -0.30 23.68
CA ASP A 178 -0.91 1.12 23.87
C ASP A 178 -0.86 1.82 22.51
N PRO A 179 -1.66 2.88 22.25
CA PRO A 179 -1.59 3.62 20.99
C PRO A 179 -0.19 4.20 20.68
N LEU A 180 0.64 4.48 21.68
CA LEU A 180 2.02 4.96 21.46
C LEU A 180 2.88 3.91 20.73
N ASP A 181 2.56 2.63 20.94
CA ASP A 181 3.17 1.52 20.22
C ASP A 181 2.53 1.29 18.86
N TYR A 182 1.55 2.06 18.39
CA TYR A 182 0.87 1.81 17.12
C TYR A 182 0.75 3.03 16.21
N GLY A 183 1.74 3.92 16.25
CA GLY A 183 1.87 5.02 15.29
C GLY A 183 1.15 6.30 15.72
N TRP A 184 0.91 6.46 17.02
CA TRP A 184 0.60 7.74 17.64
C TRP A 184 1.73 8.21 18.55
N ILE A 185 1.76 9.51 18.81
CA ILE A 185 2.57 10.13 19.86
C ILE A 185 1.67 11.07 20.66
N GLU A 186 2.03 11.31 21.92
CA GLU A 186 1.34 12.26 22.77
C GLU A 186 1.95 13.66 22.60
N GLN A 187 1.10 14.64 22.28
CA GLN A 187 1.45 16.06 22.23
C GLN A 187 0.29 16.85 22.84
N GLU A 188 0.58 17.69 23.82
CA GLU A 188 -0.41 18.56 24.47
C GLU A 188 -1.66 17.77 24.96
N ASP A 189 -1.43 16.65 25.66
CA ASP A 189 -2.48 15.74 26.18
C ASP A 189 -3.40 15.17 25.08
N LYS A 190 -2.92 15.09 23.84
CA LYS A 190 -3.64 14.52 22.69
C LYS A 190 -2.76 13.55 21.93
N PHE A 191 -3.39 12.52 21.37
CA PHE A 191 -2.75 11.66 20.38
C PHE A 191 -2.72 12.32 19.01
N VAL A 192 -1.52 12.51 18.47
CA VAL A 192 -1.28 12.92 17.09
C VAL A 192 -0.55 11.81 16.34
N PHE A 193 -0.59 11.83 15.02
CA PHE A 193 0.04 10.78 14.22
C PHE A 193 1.56 10.84 14.32
N LYS A 194 2.18 9.70 14.63
CA LYS A 194 3.59 9.45 14.33
C LYS A 194 3.69 9.27 12.81
N TRP A 195 4.02 10.34 12.08
CA TRP A 195 4.05 10.28 10.62
C TRP A 195 5.19 9.43 10.09
N PHE A 196 6.35 9.50 10.71
CA PHE A 196 7.58 8.92 10.21
C PHE A 196 8.46 8.46 11.38
N GLU A 197 9.27 7.44 11.13
CA GLU A 197 10.29 6.93 12.03
C GLU A 197 11.60 6.69 11.27
N GLY A 198 12.71 7.14 11.85
CA GLY A 198 14.04 7.11 11.24
C GLY A 198 14.59 8.51 10.95
N ASP A 199 15.71 8.55 10.22
CA ASP A 199 16.33 9.80 9.79
C ASP A 199 15.61 10.37 8.58
N GLN A 200 15.15 11.62 8.67
CA GLN A 200 14.45 12.30 7.56
C GLN A 200 15.40 12.69 6.42
N LEU A 201 16.70 12.75 6.70
CA LEU A 201 17.75 13.10 5.76
C LEU A 201 18.83 12.01 5.81
N PRO A 202 19.42 11.63 4.66
CA PRO A 202 20.62 10.80 4.66
C PRO A 202 21.68 11.42 5.56
N THR A 203 22.34 10.61 6.39
CA THR A 203 23.40 11.10 7.27
C THR A 203 24.68 11.38 6.49
N SER A 204 24.87 10.73 5.33
CA SER A 204 25.99 10.95 4.42
C SER A 204 25.59 10.91 2.94
N VAL A 205 26.43 11.52 2.08
CA VAL A 205 26.24 11.48 0.62
C VAL A 205 26.37 10.05 0.07
N SER A 206 27.19 9.21 0.69
CA SER A 206 27.34 7.79 0.31
C SER A 206 26.04 6.99 0.42
N ASP A 207 25.15 7.35 1.36
CA ASP A 207 23.86 6.66 1.55
C ASP A 207 22.90 6.85 0.38
N LEU A 208 23.14 7.87 -0.46
CA LEU A 208 22.37 8.14 -1.67
C LEU A 208 22.89 7.35 -2.88
N ILE A 209 24.17 6.98 -2.89
CA ILE A 209 24.87 6.43 -4.06
C ILE A 209 24.81 4.89 -4.07
N SER A 210 24.76 4.24 -2.90
CA SER A 210 24.78 2.77 -2.74
C SER A 210 23.55 2.03 -3.25
N LYS A 211 22.51 2.74 -3.74
CA LYS A 211 21.30 2.18 -4.35
C LYS A 211 21.35 2.08 -5.87
N ILE A 212 22.45 2.49 -6.51
CA ILE A 212 22.62 2.38 -7.96
C ILE A 212 23.02 0.93 -8.25
N PRO A 213 22.24 0.14 -9.02
CA PRO A 213 22.71 -1.15 -9.52
C PRO A 213 23.96 -0.89 -10.37
N GLU A 214 25.05 -1.62 -10.09
CA GLU A 214 26.22 -1.62 -10.97
C GLU A 214 25.73 -1.89 -12.40
N SER A 215 25.93 -0.93 -13.30
CA SER A 215 25.60 -1.11 -14.70
C SER A 215 26.46 -2.26 -15.22
N ASP A 216 25.83 -3.36 -15.65
CA ASP A 216 26.49 -4.38 -16.46
C ASP A 216 27.22 -3.66 -17.60
N SER A 217 28.55 -3.65 -17.53
CA SER A 217 29.38 -3.25 -18.66
C SER A 217 29.08 -4.21 -19.79
N MET A 218 28.31 -3.75 -20.78
CA MET A 218 28.30 -4.42 -22.06
C MET A 218 29.68 -4.23 -22.66
N ASP A 219 30.47 -5.29 -22.65
CA ASP A 219 31.69 -5.42 -23.42
C ASP A 219 31.30 -5.28 -24.90
N ASP A 220 31.49 -4.09 -25.46
CA ASP A 220 31.56 -3.86 -26.89
C ASP A 220 32.90 -4.40 -27.39
N GLU A 221 32.96 -5.69 -27.74
CA GLU A 221 33.99 -6.20 -28.63
C GLU A 221 33.60 -5.90 -30.08
N ASP A 222 34.07 -4.74 -30.54
CA ASP A 222 34.24 -4.39 -31.95
C ASP A 222 35.29 -5.34 -32.57
N GLU A 223 34.88 -6.28 -33.43
CA GLU A 223 35.77 -6.84 -34.45
C GLU A 223 35.27 -6.51 -35.86
N SER A 224 36.15 -5.77 -36.54
CA SER A 224 36.02 -5.17 -37.86
C SER A 224 36.09 -6.15 -39.03
N HIS A 225 35.56 -5.68 -40.17
CA HIS A 225 35.88 -6.00 -41.56
C HIS A 225 35.28 -7.29 -42.17
N ASN A 226 34.36 -7.10 -43.13
CA ASN A 226 34.68 -7.29 -44.56
C ASN A 226 33.63 -6.62 -45.46
N ALA A 227 34.12 -5.72 -46.32
CA ALA A 227 33.40 -5.19 -47.46
C ALA A 227 33.83 -5.92 -48.74
N ILE A 228 33.03 -5.75 -49.81
CA ILE A 228 33.23 -6.16 -51.22
C ILE A 228 32.65 -7.56 -51.49
N HIS A 229 31.76 -7.82 -52.46
CA HIS A 229 31.52 -7.24 -53.79
C HIS A 229 30.07 -7.58 -54.19
N ASP A 230 29.28 -6.63 -54.68
CA ASP A 230 28.20 -6.96 -55.62
C ASP A 230 28.58 -6.33 -56.95
N SER A 231 28.69 -7.17 -57.98
CA SER A 231 29.00 -6.81 -59.35
C SER A 231 27.73 -6.74 -60.18
N ASP A 232 27.66 -5.69 -60.98
CA ASP A 232 26.64 -5.32 -61.95
C ASP A 232 26.17 -6.47 -62.86
N TYR A 233 24.88 -6.45 -63.20
CA TYR A 233 24.42 -6.73 -64.56
C TYR A 233 23.27 -5.76 -64.90
N ASP A 234 23.58 -4.87 -65.83
CA ASP A 234 22.65 -4.10 -66.66
C ASP A 234 21.79 -5.04 -67.53
N ASP A 235 20.55 -4.67 -67.83
CA ASP A 235 20.18 -4.14 -69.15
C ASP A 235 18.65 -3.92 -69.29
N GLU A 236 18.34 -2.73 -69.83
CA GLU A 236 17.14 -2.23 -70.54
C GLU A 236 15.73 -2.29 -69.89
#